data_AF-A0A399CUZ6-F1
#
_entry.id   AF-A0A399CUZ6-F1
#
_cell.length_a   1.000
_cell.length_b   1.000
_cell.length_c   1.000
_cell.angle_alpha   90.00
_cell.angle_beta   90.00
_cell.angle_gamma   90.00
#
_symmetry.space_group_name_H-M   'P 1'
#
loop_
_entity.id
_entity.type
_entity.pdbx_description
1 polymer ?
#
loop_
_entity_poly.entity_id
_entity_poly.type
_entity_poly.pdbx_seq_one_letter_code
_entity_poly.pdbx_strand_id
1 'polypeptide(L)'
;MNWIKFGILSIGYITVGLLPNAVEKSLQHVTIDIKEQTLSFLSNESLYGKAFERGYTVLLFTMAILLYTFFWLLTKYYNLGKHDRLMRTITYTFVSLALLAFVPHNIEPYSWYNLAPSLQRMLHNLLAVVVFLSVPALIITFQVSIVKKLPFIGITGLCILGLVILIMAYLLITNGLNGVAEIFFIDGISVWIIFVSVMTVLGRQRFQHQ
;
A
#
# COMPACT_ATOMS: atom_id res chain seq x y z
N MET A 1 -10.49 -23.48 6.06
CA MET A 1 -10.53 -22.27 6.91
C MET A 1 -9.16 -21.89 7.46
N ASN A 2 -8.44 -22.82 8.10
CA ASN A 2 -7.12 -22.53 8.70
C ASN A 2 -6.08 -22.08 7.67
N TRP A 3 -6.11 -22.62 6.45
CA TRP A 3 -5.28 -22.16 5.33
C TRP A 3 -5.53 -20.69 4.94
N ILE A 4 -6.75 -20.18 5.07
CA ILE A 4 -7.06 -18.77 4.78
C ILE A 4 -6.47 -17.87 5.86
N LYS A 5 -6.65 -18.23 7.14
CA LYS A 5 -6.06 -17.52 8.28
C LYS A 5 -4.53 -17.50 8.19
N PHE A 6 -3.93 -18.65 7.86
CA PHE A 6 -2.49 -18.76 7.65
C PHE A 6 -2.04 -17.86 6.50
N GLY A 7 -2.72 -17.89 5.35
CA GLY A 7 -2.40 -17.00 4.23
C GLY A 7 -2.47 -15.52 4.58
N ILE A 8 -3.50 -15.09 5.32
CA ILE A 8 -3.63 -13.70 5.81
C ILE A 8 -2.45 -13.34 6.72
N LEU A 9 -2.10 -14.20 7.67
CA LEU A 9 -0.98 -13.98 8.58
C LEU A 9 0.37 -13.95 7.85
N SER A 10 0.60 -14.88 6.92
CA SER A 10 1.82 -14.95 6.12
C SER A 10 1.98 -13.72 5.26
N ILE A 11 0.92 -13.25 4.60
CA ILE A 11 0.97 -12.01 3.81
C ILE A 11 1.25 -10.82 4.73
N GLY A 12 0.57 -10.72 5.89
CA GLY A 12 0.86 -9.66 6.86
C GLY A 12 2.32 -9.65 7.31
N TYR A 13 2.90 -10.83 7.57
CA TYR A 13 4.30 -10.97 7.93
C TYR A 13 5.25 -10.61 6.78
N ILE A 14 4.96 -11.01 5.54
CA ILE A 14 5.79 -10.67 4.37
C ILE A 14 5.76 -9.16 4.12
N THR A 15 4.56 -8.56 4.13
CA THR A 15 4.35 -7.14 3.84
C THR A 15 5.01 -6.23 4.86
N VAL A 16 4.93 -6.58 6.16
CA VAL A 16 5.42 -5.70 7.23
C VAL A 16 6.82 -6.08 7.73
N GLY A 17 7.20 -7.36 7.64
CA GLY A 17 8.48 -7.86 8.13
C GLY A 17 9.54 -8.00 7.05
N LEU A 18 9.27 -8.83 6.05
CA LEU A 18 10.32 -9.23 5.09
C LEU A 18 10.66 -8.11 4.09
N LEU A 19 9.66 -7.40 3.58
CA LEU A 19 9.86 -6.38 2.55
C LEU A 19 10.62 -5.14 3.06
N PRO A 20 10.24 -4.49 4.18
CA PRO A 20 10.98 -3.34 4.70
C PRO A 20 12.43 -3.67 5.07
N ASN A 21 12.68 -4.80 5.73
CA ASN A 21 14.03 -5.24 6.10
C ASN A 21 14.92 -5.53 4.87
N ALA A 22 14.35 -6.09 3.80
CA ALA A 22 15.08 -6.34 2.56
C ALA A 22 15.43 -5.04 1.84
N VAL A 23 14.51 -4.08 1.85
CA VAL A 23 14.75 -2.72 1.31
C VAL A 23 15.82 -2.01 2.14
N GLU A 24 15.70 -1.97 3.45
CA GLU A 24 16.67 -1.31 4.35
C GLU A 24 18.10 -1.84 4.11
N LYS A 25 18.29 -3.16 4.10
CA LYS A 25 19.61 -3.77 3.82
C LYS A 25 20.17 -3.41 2.44
N SER A 26 19.29 -3.26 1.44
CA SER A 26 19.70 -2.88 0.08
C SER A 26 20.07 -1.39 0.00
N LEU A 27 19.44 -0.55 0.83
CA LEU A 27 19.66 0.90 0.89
C LEU A 27 20.80 1.33 1.82
N GLN A 28 21.34 0.45 2.67
CA GLN A 28 22.49 0.75 3.53
C GLN A 28 23.72 1.28 2.78
N HIS A 29 23.81 1.03 1.47
CA HIS A 29 24.90 1.47 0.61
C HIS A 29 24.56 2.75 -0.19
N VAL A 30 23.39 3.35 0.05
CA VAL A 30 22.86 4.51 -0.68
C VAL A 30 22.50 5.63 0.30
N THR A 31 23.11 6.80 0.14
CA THR A 31 22.77 7.99 0.93
C THR A 31 21.54 8.67 0.35
N ILE A 32 20.36 8.44 0.95
CA ILE A 32 19.11 9.12 0.59
C ILE A 32 18.76 10.11 1.69
N ASP A 33 18.54 11.37 1.33
CA ASP A 33 17.94 12.32 2.26
C ASP A 33 16.40 12.21 2.17
N ILE A 34 15.84 11.37 3.04
CA ILE A 34 14.40 11.12 3.15
C ILE A 34 13.57 12.37 3.50
N LYS A 35 14.21 13.45 3.98
CA LYS A 35 13.53 14.72 4.27
C LYS A 35 13.20 15.48 2.98
N GLU A 36 14.01 15.32 1.95
CA GLU A 36 13.88 16.03 0.68
C GLU A 36 13.40 15.13 -0.46
N GLN A 37 13.70 13.83 -0.41
CA GLN A 37 13.46 12.88 -1.50
C GLN A 37 12.44 11.81 -1.10
N THR A 38 11.56 11.44 -2.05
CA THR A 38 10.57 10.35 -1.92
C THR A 38 11.23 8.99 -2.08
N LEU A 39 10.61 7.90 -1.61
CA LEU A 39 11.09 6.54 -1.87
C LEU A 39 11.02 6.19 -3.36
N SER A 40 10.15 6.86 -4.13
CA SER A 40 10.09 6.73 -5.59
C SER A 40 11.38 7.17 -6.31
N PHE A 41 12.27 7.94 -5.66
CA PHE A 41 13.60 8.25 -6.20
C PHE A 41 14.47 7.01 -6.45
N LEU A 42 14.22 5.92 -5.73
CA LEU A 42 14.92 4.65 -5.92
C LEU A 42 14.68 3.99 -7.28
N SER A 43 13.61 4.40 -7.96
CA SER A 43 13.31 3.95 -9.32
C SER A 43 14.02 4.78 -10.40
N ASN A 44 14.84 5.75 -10.01
CA ASN A 44 15.57 6.57 -10.97
C ASN A 44 16.82 5.84 -11.47
N GLU A 45 16.78 5.41 -12.74
CA GLU A 45 17.88 4.72 -13.41
C GLU A 45 19.16 5.58 -13.47
N SER A 46 19.05 6.90 -13.70
CA SER A 46 20.22 7.75 -13.88
C SER A 46 20.99 8.02 -12.59
N LEU A 47 20.34 7.91 -11.43
CA LEU A 47 20.97 8.08 -10.11
C LEU A 47 21.48 6.78 -9.50
N TYR A 48 20.72 5.69 -9.63
CA TYR A 48 21.00 4.44 -8.90
C TYR A 48 21.26 3.23 -9.82
N GLY A 49 21.08 3.39 -11.13
CA GLY A 49 21.31 2.35 -12.11
C GLY A 49 20.14 1.35 -12.24
N LYS A 50 20.16 0.63 -13.36
CA LYS A 50 19.10 -0.28 -13.80
C LYS A 50 18.78 -1.43 -12.83
N ALA A 51 19.75 -1.84 -12.01
CA ALA A 51 19.54 -2.89 -11.01
C ALA A 51 18.58 -2.44 -9.90
N PHE A 52 18.72 -1.19 -9.44
CA PHE A 52 17.86 -0.61 -8.40
C PHE A 52 16.46 -0.30 -8.93
N GLU A 53 16.36 0.26 -10.14
CA GLU A 53 15.07 0.46 -10.82
C GLU A 53 14.29 -0.86 -10.91
N ARG A 54 14.94 -1.92 -11.43
CA ARG A 54 14.31 -3.24 -11.54
C ARG A 54 13.90 -3.81 -10.19
N GLY A 55 14.74 -3.63 -9.16
CA GLY A 55 14.43 -4.04 -7.78
C GLY A 55 13.18 -3.35 -7.25
N TYR A 56 13.08 -2.03 -7.44
CA TYR A 56 11.92 -1.24 -7.04
C TYR A 56 10.64 -1.63 -7.79
N THR A 57 10.72 -1.84 -9.11
CA THR A 57 9.59 -2.36 -9.90
C THR A 57 9.11 -3.70 -9.37
N VAL A 58 10.02 -4.65 -9.12
CA VAL A 58 9.67 -5.97 -8.56
C VAL A 58 9.04 -5.82 -7.18
N LEU A 59 9.56 -4.91 -6.35
CA LEU A 59 9.03 -4.62 -5.02
C LEU A 59 7.57 -4.14 -5.08
N LEU A 60 7.30 -3.08 -5.85
CA LEU A 60 5.96 -2.51 -6.00
C LEU A 60 4.98 -3.53 -6.61
N PHE A 61 5.42 -4.28 -7.62
CA PHE A 61 4.57 -5.31 -8.24
C PHE A 61 4.25 -6.44 -7.25
N THR A 62 5.24 -6.86 -6.46
CA THR A 62 5.03 -7.85 -5.38
C THR A 62 4.04 -7.33 -4.34
N MET A 63 4.17 -6.06 -3.93
CA MET A 63 3.23 -5.41 -3.02
C MET A 63 1.81 -5.36 -3.59
N ALA A 64 1.65 -5.09 -4.88
CA ALA A 64 0.34 -5.10 -5.54
C ALA A 64 -0.33 -6.49 -5.44
N ILE A 65 0.42 -7.55 -5.75
CA ILE A 65 -0.06 -8.95 -5.67
C ILE A 65 -0.42 -9.33 -4.23
N LEU A 66 0.46 -9.00 -3.27
CA LEU A 66 0.23 -9.30 -1.86
C LEU A 66 -1.01 -8.58 -1.35
N LEU A 67 -1.19 -7.29 -1.66
CA LEU A 67 -2.35 -6.50 -1.25
C LEU A 67 -3.64 -7.07 -1.84
N TYR A 68 -3.66 -7.38 -3.14
CA TYR A 68 -4.81 -8.01 -3.79
C TYR A 68 -5.18 -9.32 -3.11
N THR A 69 -4.19 -10.20 -2.92
CA THR A 69 -4.39 -11.52 -2.31
C THR A 69 -4.85 -11.40 -0.87
N PHE A 70 -4.30 -10.45 -0.10
CA PHE A 70 -4.68 -10.17 1.27
C PHE A 70 -6.17 -9.81 1.37
N PHE A 71 -6.62 -8.83 0.60
CA PHE A 71 -8.01 -8.42 0.61
C PHE A 71 -8.94 -9.52 0.06
N TRP A 72 -8.52 -10.28 -0.95
CA TRP A 72 -9.29 -11.42 -1.43
C TRP A 72 -9.45 -12.52 -0.36
N LEU A 73 -8.41 -12.82 0.42
CA LEU A 73 -8.52 -13.76 1.52
C LEU A 73 -9.41 -13.21 2.64
N LEU A 74 -9.36 -11.91 2.93
CA LEU A 74 -10.25 -11.26 3.89
C LEU A 74 -11.71 -11.31 3.43
N THR A 75 -12.01 -11.02 2.16
CA THR A 75 -13.38 -11.10 1.64
C THR A 75 -13.90 -12.53 1.68
N LYS A 76 -13.06 -13.52 1.41
CA LYS A 76 -13.40 -14.94 1.56
C LYS A 76 -13.64 -15.32 3.02
N TYR A 77 -12.80 -14.86 3.94
CA TYR A 77 -12.92 -15.16 5.37
C TYR A 77 -14.16 -14.56 6.04
N TYR A 78 -14.46 -13.29 5.72
CA TYR A 78 -15.61 -12.56 6.28
C TYR A 78 -16.90 -12.69 5.46
N ASN A 79 -16.89 -13.51 4.40
CA ASN A 79 -18.01 -13.70 3.47
C ASN A 79 -18.54 -12.35 2.89
N LEU A 80 -17.62 -11.55 2.34
CA LEU A 80 -17.87 -10.22 1.78
C LEU A 80 -17.88 -10.21 0.25
N GLY A 81 -17.80 -11.37 -0.41
CA GLY A 81 -17.68 -11.47 -1.87
C GLY A 81 -18.86 -10.87 -2.66
N LYS A 82 -20.01 -10.62 -2.00
CA LYS A 82 -21.18 -9.95 -2.61
C LYS A 82 -21.14 -8.43 -2.51
N HIS A 83 -20.12 -7.85 -1.87
CA HIS A 83 -19.95 -6.40 -1.82
C HIS A 83 -19.26 -5.91 -3.09
N ASP A 84 -20.06 -5.65 -4.13
CA ASP A 84 -19.57 -5.22 -5.45
C ASP A 84 -18.65 -4.00 -5.37
N ARG A 85 -18.95 -3.06 -4.47
CA ARG A 85 -18.11 -1.88 -4.24
C ARG A 85 -16.73 -2.28 -3.71
N LEU A 86 -16.66 -3.21 -2.74
CA LEU A 86 -15.39 -3.68 -2.17
C LEU A 86 -14.58 -4.44 -3.23
N MET A 87 -15.20 -5.36 -3.96
CA MET A 87 -14.54 -6.14 -5.00
C MET A 87 -13.98 -5.26 -6.11
N ARG A 88 -14.76 -4.25 -6.55
CA ARG A 88 -14.32 -3.28 -7.55
C ARG A 88 -13.15 -2.43 -7.05
N THR A 89 -13.22 -1.95 -5.81
CA THR A 89 -12.11 -1.19 -5.21
C THR A 89 -10.84 -2.05 -5.10
N ILE A 90 -10.94 -3.33 -4.73
CA ILE A 90 -9.79 -4.25 -4.70
C ILE A 90 -9.13 -4.32 -6.08
N THR A 91 -9.91 -4.51 -7.15
CA THR A 91 -9.40 -4.58 -8.51
C THR A 91 -8.75 -3.26 -8.95
N TYR A 92 -9.39 -2.12 -8.71
CA TYR A 92 -8.85 -0.81 -9.11
C TYR A 92 -7.57 -0.44 -8.35
N THR A 93 -7.52 -0.72 -7.05
CA THR A 93 -6.32 -0.53 -6.23
C THR A 93 -5.17 -1.41 -6.75
N PHE A 94 -5.44 -2.69 -7.04
CA PHE A 94 -4.46 -3.60 -7.62
C PHE A 94 -3.93 -3.09 -8.98
N VAL A 95 -4.81 -2.75 -9.91
CA VAL A 95 -4.41 -2.25 -11.24
C VAL A 95 -3.57 -0.98 -11.11
N SER A 96 -3.96 -0.06 -10.24
CA SER A 96 -3.23 1.20 -10.04
C SER A 96 -1.82 0.97 -9.48
N LEU A 97 -1.68 0.12 -8.46
CA LEU A 97 -0.39 -0.27 -7.87
C LEU A 97 0.49 -1.03 -8.86
N ALA A 98 -0.10 -1.98 -9.61
CA ALA A 98 0.61 -2.76 -10.60
C ALA A 98 1.12 -1.87 -11.74
N LEU A 99 0.30 -0.96 -12.25
CA LEU A 99 0.71 0.01 -13.26
C LEU A 99 1.83 0.93 -12.73
N LEU A 100 1.75 1.37 -11.47
CA LEU A 100 2.75 2.27 -10.88
C LEU A 100 4.14 1.63 -10.86
N ALA A 101 4.21 0.32 -10.65
CA ALA A 101 5.46 -0.44 -10.69
C ALA A 101 6.19 -0.34 -12.05
N PHE A 102 5.44 -0.17 -13.15
CA PHE A 102 5.98 -0.15 -14.52
C PHE A 102 6.12 1.26 -15.11
N VAL A 103 5.76 2.32 -14.38
CA VAL A 103 5.98 3.71 -14.82
C VAL A 103 7.25 4.23 -14.12
N PRO A 104 8.39 4.36 -14.83
CA PRO A 104 9.65 4.75 -14.21
C PRO A 104 9.57 6.21 -13.72
N HIS A 105 10.21 6.52 -12.60
CA HIS A 105 10.21 7.88 -12.05
C HIS A 105 11.23 8.75 -12.79
N ASN A 106 10.74 9.76 -13.50
CA ASN A 106 11.59 10.74 -14.16
C ASN A 106 11.67 12.05 -13.36
N ILE A 107 12.89 12.50 -13.08
CA ILE A 107 13.19 13.71 -12.29
C ILE A 107 13.38 14.94 -13.21
N GLU A 108 13.58 14.74 -14.52
CA GLU A 108 13.80 15.83 -15.47
C GLU A 108 12.71 16.91 -15.37
N PRO A 109 13.08 18.20 -15.42
CA PRO A 109 12.13 19.29 -15.35
C PRO A 109 11.13 19.20 -16.52
N TYR A 110 9.89 19.62 -16.27
CA TYR A 110 8.88 19.66 -17.34
C TYR A 110 9.40 20.49 -18.51
N SER A 111 9.51 19.83 -19.66
CA SER A 111 9.99 20.44 -20.89
C SER A 111 8.94 20.25 -21.98
N TRP A 112 8.60 21.35 -22.64
CA TRP A 112 7.72 21.37 -23.81
C TRP A 112 8.43 20.86 -25.07
N TYR A 113 9.77 20.82 -25.07
CA TYR A 113 10.57 20.35 -26.20
C TYR A 113 10.68 18.83 -26.25
N ASN A 114 10.76 18.18 -25.09
CA ASN A 114 10.74 16.71 -24.95
C ASN A 114 9.49 16.28 -24.18
N LEU A 115 8.41 16.02 -24.92
CA LEU A 115 7.12 15.65 -24.33
C LEU A 115 7.12 14.29 -23.65
N ALA A 116 7.84 13.30 -24.17
CA ALA A 116 7.88 11.94 -23.61
C ALA A 116 8.29 11.89 -22.11
N PRO A 117 9.43 12.46 -21.68
CA PRO A 117 9.83 12.47 -20.27
C PRO A 117 8.86 13.26 -19.36
N SER A 118 8.33 14.38 -19.85
CA SER A 118 7.32 15.18 -19.15
C SER A 118 6.01 14.41 -18.93
N LEU A 119 5.56 13.65 -19.95
CA LEU A 119 4.34 12.87 -19.92
C LEU A 119 4.48 11.63 -19.02
N GLN A 120 5.65 11.00 -19.03
CA GLN A 120 6.00 9.92 -18.08
C GLN A 120 5.96 10.41 -16.63
N ARG A 121 6.57 11.56 -16.33
CA ARG A 121 6.54 12.19 -14.99
C ARG A 121 5.12 12.50 -14.54
N MET A 122 4.30 13.08 -15.43
CA MET A 122 2.89 13.36 -15.16
C MET A 122 2.11 12.08 -14.85
N LEU A 123 2.28 11.02 -15.66
CA LEU A 123 1.62 9.73 -15.45
C LEU A 123 2.01 9.10 -14.12
N HIS A 124 3.31 9.09 -13.78
CA HIS A 124 3.78 8.55 -12.50
C HIS A 124 3.15 9.29 -11.32
N ASN A 125 3.18 10.62 -11.33
CA ASN A 125 2.64 11.43 -10.24
C ASN A 125 1.12 11.27 -10.10
N LEU A 126 0.38 11.29 -11.21
CA LEU A 126 -1.06 11.06 -11.21
C LEU A 126 -1.38 9.68 -10.62
N LEU A 127 -0.67 8.65 -11.07
CA LEU A 127 -0.89 7.28 -10.64
C LEU A 127 -0.50 7.07 -9.17
N ALA A 128 0.58 7.70 -8.71
CA ALA A 128 0.96 7.72 -7.31
C ALA A 128 -0.17 8.32 -6.46
N VAL A 129 -0.73 9.48 -6.84
CA VAL A 129 -1.88 10.08 -6.15
C VAL A 129 -3.08 9.13 -6.12
N VAL A 130 -3.41 8.47 -7.23
CA VAL A 130 -4.50 7.48 -7.28
C VAL A 130 -4.22 6.32 -6.32
N VAL A 131 -2.98 5.82 -6.24
CA VAL A 131 -2.59 4.76 -5.29
C VAL A 131 -2.73 5.25 -3.84
N PHE A 132 -2.20 6.43 -3.52
CA PHE A 132 -2.29 7.03 -2.19
C PHE A 132 -3.72 7.23 -1.70
N LEU A 133 -4.68 7.49 -2.59
CA LEU A 133 -6.09 7.63 -2.25
C LEU A 133 -6.86 6.29 -2.28
N SER A 134 -6.50 5.38 -3.20
CA SER A 134 -7.24 4.13 -3.39
C SER A 134 -6.97 3.12 -2.28
N VAL A 135 -5.75 3.05 -1.73
CA VAL A 135 -5.43 2.10 -0.64
C VAL A 135 -6.21 2.44 0.66
N PRO A 136 -6.25 3.69 1.14
CA PRO A 136 -7.08 4.04 2.29
C PRO A 136 -8.57 3.85 2.01
N ALA A 137 -9.04 4.21 0.81
CA ALA A 137 -10.43 3.98 0.43
C ALA A 137 -10.81 2.48 0.45
N LEU A 138 -9.89 1.61 0.03
CA LEU A 138 -10.05 0.16 0.10
C LEU A 138 -10.16 -0.31 1.56
N ILE A 139 -9.28 0.15 2.43
CA ILE A 139 -9.30 -0.16 3.87
C ILE A 139 -10.61 0.32 4.50
N ILE A 140 -11.03 1.55 4.25
CA ILE A 140 -12.30 2.10 4.78
C ILE A 140 -13.47 1.25 4.31
N THR A 141 -13.54 0.94 3.01
CA THR A 141 -14.63 0.14 2.44
C THR A 141 -14.71 -1.24 3.11
N PHE A 142 -13.56 -1.87 3.34
CA PHE A 142 -13.50 -3.13 4.08
C PHE A 142 -13.99 -2.97 5.53
N GLN A 143 -13.47 -1.99 6.27
CA GLN A 143 -13.82 -1.78 7.67
C GLN A 143 -15.31 -1.48 7.87
N VAL A 144 -15.88 -0.62 7.02
CA VAL A 144 -17.32 -0.34 7.00
C VAL A 144 -18.14 -1.60 6.65
N SER A 145 -17.63 -2.48 5.80
CA SER A 145 -18.32 -3.74 5.46
C SER A 145 -18.35 -4.73 6.63
N ILE A 146 -17.34 -4.73 7.50
CA ILE A 146 -17.30 -5.63 8.65
C ILE A 146 -17.85 -5.02 9.95
N VAL A 147 -17.93 -3.69 10.08
CA VAL A 147 -18.26 -3.01 11.35
C VAL A 147 -19.59 -3.46 11.94
N LYS A 148 -20.60 -3.73 11.10
CA LYS A 148 -21.91 -4.20 11.58
C LYS A 148 -21.85 -5.60 12.20
N LYS A 149 -20.98 -6.46 11.69
CA LYS A 149 -20.83 -7.85 12.16
C LYS A 149 -19.80 -7.95 13.29
N LEU A 150 -18.75 -7.13 13.24
CA LEU A 150 -17.59 -7.17 14.12
C LEU A 150 -17.19 -5.73 14.50
N PRO A 151 -17.96 -5.08 15.38
CA PRO A 151 -17.79 -3.66 15.68
C PRO A 151 -16.42 -3.34 16.27
N PHE A 152 -15.88 -4.22 17.12
CA PHE A 152 -14.56 -4.00 17.71
C PHE A 152 -13.44 -3.94 16.65
N ILE A 153 -13.42 -4.89 15.69
CA ILE A 153 -12.41 -4.90 14.62
C ILE A 153 -12.65 -3.72 13.67
N GLY A 154 -13.91 -3.49 13.30
CA GLY A 154 -14.35 -2.40 12.43
C GLY A 154 -13.93 -1.02 12.93
N ILE A 155 -14.31 -0.68 14.15
CA ILE A 155 -14.07 0.64 14.76
C ILE A 155 -12.59 0.84 15.02
N THR A 156 -11.92 -0.13 15.66
CA THR A 156 -10.47 -0.02 15.93
C THR A 156 -9.67 0.13 14.64
N GLY A 157 -10.02 -0.63 13.60
CA GLY A 157 -9.39 -0.52 12.28
C GLY A 157 -9.59 0.85 11.63
N LEU A 158 -10.79 1.45 11.77
CA LEU A 158 -11.07 2.81 11.31
C LEU A 158 -10.30 3.86 12.13
N CYS A 159 -10.18 3.70 13.44
CA CYS A 159 -9.40 4.61 14.29
C CYS A 159 -7.91 4.60 13.91
N ILE A 160 -7.32 3.41 13.70
CA ILE A 160 -5.94 3.28 13.23
C ILE A 160 -5.76 4.03 11.92
N LEU A 161 -6.60 3.77 10.92
CA LEU A 161 -6.48 4.43 9.62
C LEU A 161 -6.76 5.93 9.70
N GLY A 162 -7.74 6.36 10.49
CA GLY A 162 -8.06 7.77 10.69
C GLY A 162 -6.87 8.56 11.24
N LEU A 163 -6.17 7.98 12.23
CA LEU A 163 -4.95 8.58 12.77
C LEU A 163 -3.84 8.65 11.72
N VAL A 164 -3.67 7.62 10.90
CA VAL A 164 -2.70 7.62 9.80
C VAL A 164 -3.02 8.72 8.79
N ILE A 165 -4.28 8.85 8.36
CA ILE A 165 -4.71 9.87 7.40
C ILE A 165 -4.50 11.29 7.96
N LEU A 166 -4.80 11.52 9.25
CA LEU A 166 -4.62 12.82 9.88
C LEU A 166 -3.15 13.23 9.96
N ILE A 167 -2.27 12.31 10.37
CA ILE A 167 -0.84 12.58 10.42
C ILE A 167 -0.28 12.79 9.01
N MET A 168 -0.73 12.00 8.04
CA MET A 168 -0.37 12.19 6.64
C MET A 168 -0.77 13.56 6.10
N ALA A 169 -1.99 14.01 6.38
CA ALA A 169 -2.45 15.34 5.98
C ALA A 169 -1.57 16.43 6.62
N TYR A 170 -1.22 16.29 7.90
CA TYR A 170 -0.31 17.20 8.59
C TYR A 170 1.09 17.23 7.96
N LEU A 171 1.67 16.07 7.66
CA LEU A 171 2.99 15.96 7.03
C LEU A 171 2.99 16.57 5.62
N LEU A 172 1.95 16.34 4.84
CA LEU A 172 1.80 16.91 3.49
C LEU A 172 1.68 18.43 3.54
N ILE A 173 0.95 19.00 4.50
CA ILE A 173 0.80 20.46 4.66
C ILE A 173 2.12 21.10 5.11
N THR A 174 2.85 20.46 6.01
CA THR A 174 4.05 21.04 6.63
C THR A 174 5.31 20.87 5.79
N ASN A 175 5.48 19.72 5.15
CA ASN A 175 6.72 19.34 4.47
C ASN A 175 6.52 18.99 2.98
N GLY A 176 5.29 19.01 2.46
CA GLY A 176 4.97 18.49 1.15
C GLY A 176 5.02 16.96 1.08
N LEU A 177 4.96 16.40 -0.13
CA LEU A 177 5.10 14.97 -0.35
C LEU A 177 6.58 14.62 -0.44
N ASN A 178 7.13 14.09 0.66
CA ASN A 178 8.53 13.67 0.80
C ASN A 178 8.63 12.22 1.31
N GLY A 179 9.85 11.67 1.40
CA GLY A 179 10.08 10.30 1.85
C GLY A 179 9.56 10.01 3.25
N VAL A 180 9.61 10.99 4.17
CA VAL A 180 9.04 10.85 5.52
C VAL A 180 7.53 10.60 5.47
N ALA A 181 6.80 11.35 4.63
CA ALA A 181 5.36 11.14 4.44
C ALA A 181 5.07 9.76 3.83
N GLU A 182 5.83 9.35 2.80
CA GLU A 182 5.63 8.02 2.19
C GLU A 182 5.90 6.86 3.17
N ILE A 183 6.98 6.94 3.95
CA ILE A 183 7.31 5.95 4.98
C ILE A 183 6.20 5.88 6.03
N PHE A 184 5.74 7.03 6.54
CA PHE A 184 4.69 7.07 7.55
C PHE A 184 3.37 6.46 7.04
N PHE A 185 3.04 6.69 5.76
CA PHE A 185 1.88 6.07 5.13
C PHE A 185 1.99 4.54 5.08
N ILE A 186 3.14 4.03 4.64
CA ILE A 186 3.42 2.60 4.53
C ILE A 186 3.39 1.95 5.92
N ASP A 187 4.01 2.57 6.91
CA ASP A 187 4.02 2.08 8.29
C ASP A 187 2.63 2.09 8.90
N GLY A 188 1.85 3.15 8.66
CA GLY A 188 0.47 3.25 9.10
C GLY A 188 -0.42 2.14 8.54
N ILE A 189 -0.29 1.85 7.24
CA ILE A 189 -0.98 0.71 6.61
C ILE A 189 -0.48 -0.62 7.19
N SER A 190 0.82 -0.73 7.47
CA SER A 190 1.43 -1.92 8.03
C SER A 190 0.90 -2.26 9.43
N VAL A 191 0.75 -1.26 10.30
CA VAL A 191 0.10 -1.41 11.61
C VAL A 191 -1.33 -1.94 11.46
N TRP A 192 -2.08 -1.40 10.49
CA TRP A 192 -3.42 -1.86 10.19
C TRP A 192 -3.45 -3.32 9.69
N ILE A 193 -2.53 -3.70 8.80
CA ILE A 193 -2.40 -5.08 8.29
C ILE A 193 -2.10 -6.05 9.43
N ILE A 194 -1.16 -5.71 10.32
CA ILE A 194 -0.85 -6.54 11.50
C ILE A 194 -2.09 -6.72 12.36
N PHE A 195 -2.75 -5.62 12.71
CA PHE A 195 -3.94 -5.64 13.56
C PHE A 195 -5.02 -6.57 12.98
N VAL A 196 -5.40 -6.38 11.72
CA VAL A 196 -6.43 -7.20 11.07
C VAL A 196 -5.99 -8.66 10.96
N SER A 197 -4.72 -8.93 10.66
CA SER A 197 -4.19 -10.29 10.55
C SER A 197 -4.27 -11.04 11.88
N VAL A 198 -3.78 -10.42 12.96
CA VAL A 198 -3.82 -10.99 14.32
C VAL A 198 -5.26 -11.22 14.76
N MET A 199 -6.14 -10.23 14.58
CA MET A 199 -7.55 -10.35 14.96
C MET A 199 -8.28 -11.42 14.14
N THR A 200 -7.91 -11.61 12.87
CA THR A 200 -8.46 -12.67 12.01
C THR A 200 -8.04 -14.05 12.48
N VAL A 201 -6.78 -14.21 12.90
CA VAL A 201 -6.25 -15.47 13.43
C VAL A 201 -6.89 -15.82 14.77
N LEU A 202 -6.85 -14.87 15.72
CA LEU A 202 -7.39 -15.02 17.07
C LEU A 202 -8.92 -15.11 17.11
N GLY A 203 -9.60 -14.49 16.15
CA GLY A 203 -11.05 -14.54 16.05
C GLY A 203 -11.56 -15.97 15.86
N ARG A 204 -12.27 -16.51 16.85
CA ARG A 204 -13.08 -17.73 16.69
C ARG A 204 -14.27 -17.41 15.80
N GLN A 205 -14.47 -18.19 14.74
CA GLN A 205 -15.68 -18.08 13.92
C GLN A 205 -16.90 -18.45 14.75
N ARG A 206 -17.72 -17.48 15.14
CA ARG A 206 -19.16 -17.66 15.38
C ARG A 206 -19.93 -17.39 14.10
N PHE A 207 -19.54 -18.01 12.98
CA PHE A 207 -20.21 -17.83 11.68
C PHE A 207 -20.48 -19.19 11.02
N GLN A 208 -20.93 -20.16 11.81
CA GLN A 208 -21.77 -21.24 11.32
C GLN A 208 -23.20 -20.89 11.73
N HIS A 209 -24.10 -20.82 10.76
CA HIS A 209 -25.53 -20.52 10.87
C HIS A 209 -25.90 -19.04 11.05
N GLN A 210 -26.02 -18.35 9.91
CA GLN A 210 -27.16 -17.49 9.59
C GLN A 210 -27.30 -17.42 8.07
#